data_AF-A0A7I0JRK4-F1
#
_entry.id   AF-A0A7I0JRK4-F1
#
_cell.length_a   1.000
_cell.length_b   1.000
_cell.length_c   1.000
_cell.angle_alpha   90.00
_cell.angle_beta   90.00
_cell.angle_gamma   90.00
#
_symmetry.space_group_name_H-M   'P 1'
#
loop_
_entity.id
_entity.type
_entity.pdbx_description
1 polymer ?
#
loop_
_entity_poly.entity_id
_entity_poly.type
_entity_poly.pdbx_seq_one_letter_code
_entity_poly.pdbx_strand_id
1 'polypeptide(L)'
;TGTPINGIWTSGIDNVIVDALVEQQAPMVPVVGADNAGFVGQLNTVKDLVGAAVTNPGSIGGAGVTLALQILDGKKPAQQTVLVEPQLWENATDAGKAKLKAAADPSLSPEWPVSISIP
;
A
#
# COMPACT_ATOMS: atom_id res chain seq x y z
N THR A 1 -32.07 -10.14 -4.87
CA THR A 1 -30.60 -10.14 -4.78
C THR A 1 -30.09 -8.83 -5.33
N GLY A 2 -29.05 -8.25 -4.73
CA GLY A 2 -28.48 -6.96 -5.16
C GLY A 2 -27.60 -7.07 -6.41
N THR A 3 -27.16 -5.92 -6.94
CA THR A 3 -26.21 -5.83 -8.05
C THR A 3 -24.91 -6.56 -7.71
N PRO A 4 -24.36 -7.41 -8.61
CA PRO A 4 -23.08 -8.07 -8.37
C PRO A 4 -21.94 -7.05 -8.27
N ILE A 5 -21.05 -7.23 -7.30
CA ILE A 5 -19.81 -6.46 -7.15
C ILE A 5 -18.69 -7.27 -7.78
N ASN A 6 -17.91 -6.65 -8.68
CA ASN A 6 -16.83 -7.32 -9.42
C ASN A 6 -15.43 -6.92 -8.95
N GLY A 7 -15.33 -6.01 -7.99
CA GLY A 7 -14.06 -5.55 -7.44
C GLY A 7 -14.29 -4.47 -6.39
N ILE A 8 -13.29 -4.28 -5.54
CA ILE A 8 -13.33 -3.30 -4.45
C ILE A 8 -12.05 -2.48 -4.54
N TRP A 9 -12.21 -1.16 -4.60
CA TRP A 9 -11.11 -0.22 -4.46
C TRP A 9 -11.29 0.55 -3.17
N THR A 10 -10.30 0.46 -2.30
CA THR A 10 -10.22 1.16 -1.03
C THR A 10 -9.16 2.26 -1.06
N SER A 11 -9.34 3.24 -0.17
CA SER A 11 -8.33 4.23 0.16
C SER A 11 -8.04 4.16 1.66
N GLY A 12 -7.03 3.38 2.07
CA GLY A 12 -6.62 3.29 3.47
C GLY A 12 -6.38 1.85 3.93
N ILE A 13 -7.05 1.43 5.01
CA ILE A 13 -6.85 0.11 5.63
C ILE A 13 -7.59 -0.93 4.81
N ASP A 14 -6.90 -1.58 3.87
CA ASP A 14 -7.55 -2.46 2.89
C ASP A 14 -7.75 -3.88 3.42
N ASN A 15 -6.95 -4.28 4.41
CA ASN A 15 -6.98 -5.63 4.96
C ASN A 15 -8.31 -5.98 5.61
N VAL A 16 -9.03 -5.00 6.16
CA VAL A 16 -10.36 -5.23 6.76
C VAL A 16 -11.42 -5.62 5.73
N ILE A 17 -11.26 -5.25 4.45
CA ILE A 17 -12.14 -5.72 3.38
C ILE A 17 -11.91 -7.20 3.12
N VAL A 18 -10.65 -7.60 3.01
CA VAL A 18 -10.30 -9.02 2.81
C VAL A 18 -10.74 -9.84 4.01
N ASP A 19 -10.51 -9.36 5.23
CA ASP A 19 -10.95 -10.02 6.46
C ASP A 19 -12.47 -10.21 6.45
N ALA A 20 -13.23 -9.17 6.12
CA ALA A 20 -14.69 -9.26 6.04
C ALA A 20 -15.16 -10.27 4.97
N LEU A 21 -14.52 -10.32 3.79
CA LEU A 21 -14.87 -11.29 2.77
C LEU A 21 -14.59 -12.73 3.23
N VAL A 22 -13.46 -12.95 3.92
CA VAL A 22 -13.08 -14.27 4.46
C VAL A 22 -14.04 -14.69 5.57
N GLU A 23 -14.29 -13.81 6.54
CA GLU A 23 -15.19 -14.06 7.68
C GLU A 23 -16.61 -14.39 7.24
N GLN A 24 -17.12 -13.68 6.22
CA GLN A 24 -18.47 -13.90 5.68
C GLN A 24 -18.54 -15.06 4.69
N GLN A 25 -17.41 -15.70 4.36
CA GLN A 25 -17.31 -16.69 3.29
C GLN A 25 -17.89 -16.16 1.97
N ALA A 26 -17.74 -14.85 1.76
CA ALA A 26 -18.23 -14.18 0.56
C ALA A 26 -17.31 -14.53 -0.62
N PRO A 27 -17.83 -14.51 -1.87
CA PRO A 27 -16.99 -14.68 -3.04
C PRO A 27 -15.85 -13.65 -3.05
N MET A 28 -14.62 -14.12 -3.21
CA MET A 28 -13.49 -13.21 -3.42
C MET A 28 -13.65 -12.49 -4.75
N VAL A 29 -13.52 -11.17 -4.67
CA VAL A 29 -13.43 -10.26 -5.81
C VAL A 29 -12.08 -9.54 -5.74
N PRO A 30 -11.55 -9.05 -6.86
CA PRO A 30 -10.33 -8.27 -6.84
C PRO A 30 -10.37 -7.11 -5.84
N VAL A 31 -9.33 -6.96 -5.02
CA VAL A 31 -9.18 -5.85 -4.05
C VAL A 31 -7.95 -5.03 -4.40
N VAL A 32 -8.09 -3.71 -4.48
CA VAL A 32 -6.99 -2.76 -4.71
C VAL A 32 -6.91 -1.77 -3.56
N GLY A 33 -5.69 -1.57 -3.07
CA GLY A 33 -5.43 -0.84 -1.84
C GLY A 33 -4.06 -0.17 -1.76
N ALA A 34 -3.72 0.37 -0.59
CA ALA A 34 -2.41 0.90 -0.24
C ALA A 34 -1.44 -0.22 0.18
N ASP A 35 -0.16 0.09 0.26
CA ASP A 35 0.90 -0.84 0.63
C ASP A 35 1.03 -1.07 2.14
N ASN A 36 -0.09 -1.12 2.86
CA ASN A 36 -0.07 -1.42 4.29
C ASN A 36 0.38 -2.87 4.55
N ALA A 37 1.16 -3.09 5.61
CA ALA A 37 1.77 -4.38 5.93
C ALA A 37 0.74 -5.51 6.04
N GLY A 38 -0.44 -5.22 6.61
CA GLY A 38 -1.53 -6.19 6.69
C GLY A 38 -2.03 -6.63 5.32
N PHE A 39 -2.28 -5.68 4.42
CA PHE A 39 -2.79 -5.98 3.08
C PHE A 39 -1.74 -6.65 2.19
N VAL A 40 -0.49 -6.18 2.23
CA VAL A 40 0.64 -6.84 1.55
C VAL A 40 0.82 -8.27 2.07
N GLY A 41 0.67 -8.50 3.38
CA GLY A 41 0.68 -9.83 3.97
C GLY A 41 -0.44 -10.72 3.42
N GLN A 42 -1.66 -10.20 3.31
CA GLN A 42 -2.80 -10.94 2.76
C GLN A 42 -2.63 -11.25 1.26
N LEU A 43 -2.14 -10.30 0.46
CA LEU A 43 -1.85 -10.52 -0.97
C LEU A 43 -0.85 -11.67 -1.20
N ASN A 44 0.00 -11.94 -0.20
CA ASN A 44 0.96 -13.05 -0.21
C ASN A 44 0.39 -14.38 0.33
N THR A 45 -0.67 -14.36 1.15
CA THR A 45 -1.05 -15.52 1.99
C THR A 45 -2.52 -15.95 1.89
N VAL A 46 -3.44 -15.04 1.61
CA VAL A 46 -4.88 -15.35 1.51
C VAL A 46 -5.15 -16.07 0.20
N LYS A 47 -5.72 -17.26 0.31
CA LYS A 47 -6.07 -18.09 -0.84
C LYS A 47 -7.14 -17.42 -1.69
N ASP A 48 -7.00 -17.54 -3.01
CA ASP A 48 -7.95 -17.05 -4.03
C ASP A 48 -8.15 -15.52 -4.07
N LEU A 49 -7.45 -14.77 -3.22
CA LEU A 49 -7.35 -13.32 -3.31
C LEU A 49 -6.54 -12.93 -4.55
N VAL A 50 -7.15 -12.11 -5.41
CA VAL A 50 -6.44 -11.37 -6.47
C VAL A 50 -6.49 -9.90 -6.10
N GLY A 51 -5.38 -9.19 -6.24
CA GLY A 51 -5.35 -7.78 -5.87
C GLY A 51 -4.03 -7.08 -6.16
N ALA A 52 -4.00 -5.80 -5.80
CA ALA A 52 -2.81 -4.98 -5.94
C ALA A 52 -2.71 -3.91 -4.86
N ALA A 53 -1.49 -3.73 -4.35
CA ALA A 53 -1.12 -2.62 -3.48
C ALA A 53 -0.42 -1.53 -4.29
N VAL A 54 -0.74 -0.27 -4.01
CA VAL A 54 -0.06 0.91 -4.58
C VAL A 54 0.77 1.57 -3.50
N THR A 55 2.04 1.85 -3.79
CA THR A 55 2.97 2.40 -2.80
C THR A 55 2.62 3.83 -2.40
N ASN A 56 2.54 4.08 -1.09
CA ASN A 56 2.47 5.40 -0.51
C ASN A 56 3.45 5.52 0.67
N PRO A 57 4.75 5.79 0.39
CA PRO A 57 5.78 5.65 1.39
C PRO A 57 5.62 6.63 2.56
N GLY A 58 5.77 6.12 3.79
CA GLY A 58 5.73 6.95 5.00
C GLY A 58 6.81 8.04 5.05
N SER A 59 7.90 7.86 4.29
CA SER A 59 9.00 8.83 4.19
C SER A 59 8.63 10.16 3.51
N ILE A 60 7.44 10.29 2.91
CA ILE A 60 6.91 11.58 2.42
C ILE A 60 6.85 12.62 3.55
N GLY A 61 6.45 12.20 4.76
CA GLY A 61 6.47 13.09 5.94
C GLY A 61 7.88 13.57 6.29
N GLY A 62 8.88 12.68 6.19
CA GLY A 62 10.29 13.00 6.41
C GLY A 62 10.86 13.98 5.37
N ALA A 63 10.44 13.88 4.10
CA ALA A 63 10.78 14.84 3.07
C ALA A 63 10.22 16.24 3.39
N GLY A 64 8.99 16.31 3.89
CA GLY A 64 8.38 17.55 4.37
C GLY A 64 9.15 18.20 5.53
N VAL A 65 9.56 17.41 6.53
CA VAL A 65 10.40 17.88 7.65
C VAL A 65 11.74 18.40 7.14
N THR A 66 12.37 17.69 6.20
CA THR A 66 13.65 18.11 5.62
C THR A 66 13.54 19.48 4.94
N LEU A 67 12.48 19.70 4.15
CA LEU A 67 12.22 20.99 3.51
C LEU A 67 11.98 22.10 4.56
N ALA A 68 11.20 21.82 5.61
CA ALA A 68 10.92 22.77 6.67
C ALA A 68 12.21 23.20 7.40
N LEU A 69 13.09 22.24 7.72
CA LEU A 69 14.38 22.53 8.37
C LEU A 69 15.28 23.40 7.49
N GLN A 70 15.34 23.15 6.18
CA GLN A 70 16.10 24.00 5.25
C GLN A 70 15.61 25.45 5.29
N ILE A 71 14.29 25.65 5.29
CA ILE A 71 13.67 26.99 5.33
C ILE A 71 13.98 27.67 6.67
N LEU A 72 13.87 26.96 7.79
CA LEU A 72 14.19 27.49 9.13
C LEU A 72 15.66 27.87 9.28
N ASP A 73 16.56 27.16 8.61
CA ASP A 73 17.99 27.48 8.52
C ASP A 73 18.30 28.69 7.60
N GLY A 74 17.28 29.34 7.05
CA GLY A 74 17.44 30.45 6.09
C GLY A 74 17.93 30.01 4.71
N LYS A 75 17.96 28.70 4.42
CA LYS A 75 18.34 28.18 3.10
C LYS A 75 17.14 28.29 2.17
N LYS A 76 17.38 28.76 0.95
CA LYS A 76 16.37 28.74 -0.11
C LYS A 76 16.37 27.33 -0.75
N PRO A 77 15.29 26.55 -0.60
CA PRO A 77 15.24 25.22 -1.19
C PRO A 77 15.20 25.33 -2.72
N ALA A 78 15.85 24.37 -3.40
CA ALA A 78 15.89 24.32 -4.86
C ALA A 78 14.50 24.03 -5.47
N GLN A 79 13.67 23.29 -4.73
CA GLN A 79 12.29 22.95 -5.08
C GLN A 79 11.42 22.98 -3.81
N GLN A 80 10.14 23.30 -3.97
CA GLN A 80 9.15 23.31 -2.88
C GLN A 80 8.18 22.13 -2.97
N THR A 81 8.47 21.18 -3.85
CA THR A 81 7.63 20.02 -4.14
C THR A 81 8.51 18.80 -4.22
N VAL A 82 8.05 17.71 -3.61
CA VAL A 82 8.65 16.38 -3.74
C VAL A 82 7.58 15.51 -4.38
N LEU A 83 7.85 15.04 -5.60
CA LEU A 83 6.99 14.08 -6.29
C LEU A 83 7.46 12.68 -5.95
N VAL A 84 6.51 11.78 -5.75
CA VAL A 84 6.78 10.35 -5.63
C VAL A 84 6.30 9.66 -6.90
N GLU A 85 7.01 8.63 -7.34
CA GLU A 85 6.57 7.74 -8.42
C GLU A 85 5.90 6.51 -7.78
N PRO A 86 4.56 6.42 -7.78
CA PRO A 86 3.88 5.29 -7.16
C PRO A 86 4.16 4.01 -7.95
N GLN A 87 4.39 2.90 -7.24
CA GLN A 87 4.54 1.59 -7.83
C GLN A 87 3.32 0.73 -7.56
N LEU A 88 2.93 -0.06 -8.55
CA LEU A 88 1.92 -1.12 -8.42
C LEU A 88 2.60 -2.44 -8.07
N TRP A 89 2.11 -3.11 -7.03
CA TRP A 89 2.52 -4.44 -6.60
C TRP A 89 1.30 -5.36 -6.57
N GLU A 90 1.14 -6.19 -7.60
CA GLU A 90 0.00 -7.09 -7.78
C GLU A 90 0.35 -8.57 -7.56
N ASN A 91 -0.61 -9.37 -7.10
CA ASN A 91 -0.41 -10.82 -6.95
C ASN A 91 -0.91 -11.63 -8.18
N ALA A 92 -1.27 -10.95 -9.27
CA ALA A 92 -1.73 -11.57 -10.51
C ALA A 92 -0.56 -12.00 -11.44
N THR A 93 0.65 -11.50 -11.20
CA THR A 93 1.85 -11.79 -12.00
C THR A 93 2.99 -12.29 -11.12
N ASP A 94 3.93 -13.06 -11.68
CA ASP A 94 5.11 -13.53 -10.93
C ASP A 94 6.03 -12.36 -10.51
N ALA A 95 6.14 -11.35 -11.37
CA ALA A 95 6.91 -10.15 -11.09
C ALA A 95 6.32 -9.35 -9.91
N GLY A 96 4.99 -9.17 -9.90
CA GLY A 96 4.30 -8.48 -8.81
C GLY A 96 4.35 -9.26 -7.49
N LYS A 97 4.16 -10.59 -7.52
CA LYS A 97 4.37 -11.46 -6.34
C LYS A 97 5.77 -11.35 -5.78
N ALA A 98 6.79 -11.26 -6.64
CA ALA A 98 8.17 -11.07 -6.19
C ALA A 98 8.36 -9.73 -5.47
N LYS A 99 7.74 -8.64 -5.97
CA LYS A 99 7.75 -7.34 -5.29
C LYS A 99 7.03 -7.38 -3.94
N LEU A 100 5.83 -7.97 -3.89
CA LEU A 100 5.05 -8.12 -2.66
C LEU A 100 5.82 -8.92 -1.59
N LYS A 101 6.50 -10.00 -1.99
CA LYS A 101 7.32 -10.81 -1.08
C LYS A 101 8.56 -10.05 -0.59
N ALA A 102 9.20 -9.29 -1.47
CA ALA A 102 10.38 -8.51 -1.12
C ALA A 102 10.06 -7.33 -0.20
N ALA A 103 8.88 -6.72 -0.36
CA ALA A 103 8.42 -5.60 0.44
C ALA A 103 7.81 -6.03 1.78
N ALA A 104 7.36 -7.28 1.92
CA ALA A 104 6.71 -7.75 3.13
C ALA A 104 7.65 -7.70 4.35
N ASP A 105 7.25 -6.95 5.37
CA ASP A 105 7.91 -6.89 6.67
C ASP A 105 6.90 -7.27 7.77
N PRO A 106 6.96 -8.50 8.32
CA PRO A 106 6.04 -8.96 9.35
C PRO A 106 6.28 -8.29 10.71
N SER A 107 7.33 -7.49 10.88
CA SER A 107 7.59 -6.74 12.12
C SER A 107 6.84 -5.41 12.19
N LEU A 108 6.36 -4.90 11.06
CA LEU A 108 5.55 -3.68 11.00
C LEU A 108 4.14 -3.93 11.51
N SER A 109 3.54 -2.93 12.15
CA SER A 109 2.11 -3.03 12.48
C SER A 109 1.29 -3.04 11.19
N PRO A 110 0.18 -3.80 11.13
CA PRO A 110 -0.60 -3.99 9.90
C PRO A 110 -1.01 -2.70 9.19
N GLU A 111 -1.20 -1.62 9.95
CA GLU A 111 -1.64 -0.31 9.50
C GLU A 111 -0.51 0.55 8.90
N TRP A 112 0.75 0.14 9.02
CA TRP A 112 1.89 0.91 8.50
C TRP A 112 2.21 0.54 7.04
N PRO A 113 2.58 1.52 6.19
CA PRO A 113 3.05 1.23 4.85
C PRO A 113 4.38 0.48 4.90
N VAL A 114 4.58 -0.49 4.01
CA VAL A 114 5.84 -1.24 3.90
C VAL A 114 6.88 -0.51 3.04
N SER A 115 6.47 0.42 2.18
CA SER A 115 7.41 1.29 1.47
C SER A 115 7.97 2.35 2.43
N ILE A 116 9.28 2.27 2.69
CA ILE A 116 9.98 3.14 3.64
C ILE A 116 10.86 4.20 2.96
N SER A 117 11.04 4.14 1.64
CA SER A 117 11.88 5.05 0.87
C SER A 117 11.10 5.71 -0.27
N ILE A 118 11.42 6.97 -0.56
CA ILE A 118 10.99 7.61 -1.81
C ILE A 118 11.96 7.14 -2.90
N PRO A 119 11.48 6.43 -3.94
CA PRO A 119 12.33 5.99 -5.05
C PRO A 119 12.87 7.15 -5.89
#